data_AF-X7EBU9-F1
#
_entry.id   AF-X7EBU9-F1
#
_cell.length_a   1.000
_cell.length_b   1.000
_cell.length_c   1.000
_cell.angle_alpha   90.00
_cell.angle_beta   90.00
_cell.angle_gamma   90.00
#
_symmetry.space_group_name_H-M   'P 1'
#
loop_
_entity.id
_entity.type
_entity.pdbx_description
1 polymer ?
#
loop_
_entity_poly.entity_id
_entity_poly.type
_entity_poly.pdbx_seq_one_letter_code
_entity_poly.pdbx_strand_id
1 'polypeptide(L)' 'MAMTGLLVLLDGITVLLDDITVFSKVAAKKTAGVLGDDLALNAKQVSGVKADRELPVV' A
#
# COMPACT_ATOMS: atom_id res chain seq x y z
N MET A 1 -11.66 4.71 -39.29
CA MET A 1 -11.71 3.35 -38.72
C MET A 1 -10.53 3.03 -37.79
N ALA A 2 -9.29 3.51 -38.02
CA ALA A 2 -8.17 3.26 -37.10
C ALA A 2 -8.26 4.06 -35.78
N MET A 3 -8.55 5.37 -35.85
CA MET A 3 -8.69 6.24 -34.67
C MET A 3 -9.81 5.78 -33.73
N THR A 4 -10.94 5.34 -34.29
CA THR A 4 -12.09 4.83 -33.52
C THR A 4 -11.74 3.56 -32.76
N GLY A 5 -10.93 2.66 -33.33
CA GLY A 5 -10.47 1.46 -32.64
C GLY A 5 -9.53 1.76 -31.47
N LEU A 6 -8.62 2.74 -31.65
CA LEU A 6 -7.76 3.21 -30.56
C LEU A 6 -8.58 3.81 -29.41
N LEU A 7 -9.57 4.65 -29.71
CA LEU A 7 -10.41 5.27 -28.68
C LEU A 7 -11.23 4.24 -27.90
N VAL A 8 -11.75 3.19 -28.55
CA VAL A 8 -12.46 2.09 -27.87
C VAL A 8 -11.52 1.32 -26.93
N LEU A 9 -10.27 1.10 -27.33
CA LEU A 9 -9.28 0.45 -26.46
C LEU A 9 -8.95 1.33 -25.25
N LEU A 10 -8.75 2.63 -25.45
CA LEU A 10 -8.50 3.57 -24.35
C LEU A 10 -9.70 3.63 -23.40
N ASP A 11 -10.93 3.68 -23.92
CA ASP A 11 -12.16 3.68 -23.13
C ASP A 11 -12.27 2.40 -22.27
N GLY A 12 -12.02 1.23 -22.86
CA GLY A 12 -11.99 -0.03 -22.13
C GLY A 12 -10.91 -0.08 -21.04
N ILE A 13 -9.73 0.48 -21.30
CA ILE A 13 -8.67 0.61 -20.29
C ILE A 13 -9.12 1.54 -19.15
N THR A 14 -9.76 2.66 -19.45
CA THR A 14 -10.23 3.60 -18.42
C THR A 14 -11.28 2.99 -17.51
N VAL A 15 -12.20 2.18 -18.05
CA VAL A 15 -13.19 1.44 -17.25
C VAL A 15 -12.51 0.50 -16.25
N LEU A 16 -11.48 -0.25 -16.67
CA LEU A 16 -10.73 -1.14 -15.77
C LEU A 16 -9.89 -0.37 -14.74
N LEU A 17 -9.35 0.79 -15.11
CA LEU A 17 -8.56 1.64 -14.21
C LEU A 17 -9.41 2.24 -13.08
N ASP A 18 -10.68 2.54 -13.33
CA ASP A 18 -11.59 3.04 -12.29
C ASP A 18 -11.74 2.02 -11.14
N ASP A 19 -11.97 0.76 -11.46
CA ASP A 19 -12.07 -0.31 -10.46
C ASP A 19 -10.76 -0.48 -9.67
N ILE A 20 -9.62 -0.51 -10.38
CA ILE A 20 -8.29 -0.60 -9.75
C ILE A 20 -8.06 0.57 -8.79
N THR A 21 -8.51 1.77 -9.15
CA THR A 21 -8.34 2.97 -8.33
C THR A 21 -9.14 2.88 -7.03
N VAL A 22 -10.39 2.41 -7.10
CA VAL A 22 -11.23 2.21 -5.91
C VAL A 22 -10.61 1.20 -4.95
N PHE A 23 -10.21 0.02 -5.46
CA PHE A 23 -9.62 -1.02 -4.60
C PHE A 23 -8.25 -0.61 -4.06
N SER A 24 -7.42 0.07 -4.85
CA SER A 24 -6.11 0.57 -4.42
C SER A 24 -6.24 1.62 -3.32
N LYS A 25 -7.23 2.52 -3.40
CA LYS A 25 -7.50 3.51 -2.34
C LYS A 25 -7.87 2.84 -1.01
N VAL A 26 -8.72 1.82 -1.07
CA VAL A 26 -9.10 1.04 0.13
C VAL A 26 -7.91 0.27 0.69
N ALA A 27 -7.14 -0.39 -0.16
CA ALA A 27 -5.93 -1.11 0.23
C ALA A 27 -4.92 -0.17 0.89
N ALA A 28 -4.60 0.97 0.27
CA ALA A 28 -3.68 1.96 0.82
C ALA A 28 -4.14 2.47 2.20
N LYS A 29 -5.44 2.75 2.38
CA LYS A 29 -5.98 3.15 3.68
C LYS A 29 -5.84 2.05 4.74
N LYS A 30 -6.10 0.80 4.39
CA LYS A 30 -5.91 -0.35 5.30
C LYS A 30 -4.44 -0.56 5.65
N THR A 31 -3.55 -0.50 4.67
CA THR A 31 -2.10 -0.61 4.86
C THR A 31 -1.56 0.51 5.74
N ALA A 32 -2.01 1.76 5.55
CA ALA A 32 -1.63 2.87 6.43
C ALA A 32 -2.13 2.67 7.87
N GLY A 33 -3.32 2.07 8.05
CA GLY A 33 -3.85 1.72 9.37
C GLY A 33 -3.04 0.63 10.07
N VAL A 34 -2.68 -0.44 9.35
CA VAL A 34 -1.85 -1.54 9.89
C VAL A 34 -0.43 -1.07 10.18
N LEU A 35 0.19 -0.29 9.28
CA LEU A 35 1.52 0.29 9.53
C LEU A 35 1.50 1.27 10.70
N GLY A 36 0.43 2.08 10.84
CA GLY A 36 0.26 2.97 11.99
C GLY A 36 0.09 2.21 13.30
N ASP A 37 -0.64 1.09 13.29
CA ASP A 37 -0.81 0.20 14.43
C ASP A 37 0.50 -0.50 14.80
N ASP A 38 1.21 -1.10 13.83
CA ASP A 38 2.49 -1.76 14.04
C ASP A 38 3.56 -0.80 14.57
N LEU A 39 3.60 0.46 14.09
CA LEU A 39 4.49 1.48 14.62
C LEU A 39 4.09 1.90 16.04
N ALA A 40 2.79 2.03 16.35
CA ALA A 40 2.31 2.39 17.69
C ALA A 40 2.51 1.26 18.72
N LEU A 41 2.37 0.01 18.29
CA LEU A 41 2.63 -1.17 19.10
C LEU A 41 4.14 -1.36 19.35
N ASN A 42 4.99 -1.22 18.32
CA ASN A 42 6.45 -1.27 18.48
C ASN A 42 6.98 -0.09 19.33
N ALA A 43 6.41 1.12 19.20
CA ALA A 43 6.79 2.27 20.03
C ALA A 43 6.49 2.06 21.53
N LYS A 44 5.50 1.23 21.88
CA LYS A 44 5.19 0.86 23.27
C LYS A 44 5.97 -0.36 23.78
N GLN A 45 6.49 -1.22 22.89
CA GLN A 45 7.32 -2.38 23.27
C GLN A 45 8.82 -2.04 23.41
N VAL A 46 9.29 -0.91 22.86
CA VAL A 46 10.72 -0.52 22.85
C VAL A 46 11.09 0.59 23.84
N SER A 47 10.16 1.09 24.67
CA SER A 47 10.54 1.98 25.80
C SER A 47 10.96 1.16 27.03
N GLY A 48 12.20 0.66 27.06
CA GLY A 48 12.77 0.06 28.28
C GLY A 48 13.75 -1.10 28.11
N VAL A 49 14.01 -1.57 26.90
CA VAL A 49 14.97 -2.68 26.69
C VAL A 49 16.37 -2.10 26.45
N LYS A 50 17.31 -2.35 27.37
CA LYS A 50 18.74 -2.17 27.12
C LYS A 50 19.11 -3.16 26.01
N ALA A 51 19.45 -2.66 24.83
CA ALA A 51 19.90 -3.51 23.73
C ALA A 51 21.29 -4.07 24.06
N ASP A 52 21.33 -5.21 24.75
CA ASP A 52 22.54 -6.00 24.86
C ASP A 52 22.68 -6.80 23.56
N ARG A 53 23.39 -6.22 22.61
CA ARG A 53 23.61 -6.82 21.29
C ARG A 53 24.92 -7.59 21.32
N GLU A 54 24.85 -8.90 21.49
CA GLU A 54 26.06 -9.73 21.36
C GLU A 54 26.40 -10.05 19.89
N LEU A 55 25.46 -10.04 18.94
CA LEU A 55 25.74 -10.29 17.52
C LEU A 55 24.83 -9.44 16.58
N PRO A 56 25.32 -9.09 15.37
CA PRO A 56 24.69 -8.08 14.52
C PRO A 56 23.46 -8.61 13.78
N VAL A 57 22.54 -7.67 13.54
CA VAL A 57 21.18 -7.86 13.01
C VAL A 57 21.20 -8.20 11.51
N VAL A 58 20.34 -9.14 11.09
CA VAL A 58 19.80 -9.28 9.72
C VAL A 58 18.30 -9.08 9.76
#